data_AF-A0A355U581-F1
#
_entry.id   AF-A0A355U581-F1
#
_cell.length_a   1.000
_cell.length_b   1.000
_cell.length_c   1.000
_cell.angle_alpha   90.00
_cell.angle_beta   90.00
_cell.angle_gamma   90.00
#
_symmetry.space_group_name_H-M   'P 1'
#
loop_
_entity.id
_entity.type
_entity.pdbx_description
1 polymer ?
#
loop_
_entity_poly.entity_id
_entity_poly.type
_entity_poly.pdbx_seq_one_letter_code
_entity_poly.pdbx_strand_id
1 'polypeptide(L)'
;MKKIKYKTSISILIVIASFVLVLLCLLIVQTFRTGEDATVGIFSLAATLIGTIFIAIELKNGSEVTCSEMLINLNNYFHDSDRLMKVYEVLENSEIDGDYSYDRWKDVSSVEVAQYCTFFENLYLLYRHHIASIDDLDDLFGYRFFLFMNNPYIQENYILPTSSSYVQVFELYKIWIRHREKENSGAKGWQRHIPSHQFMFPEKYLQNRLYLFDYGISEYNKVISELPDGFTMKRLGFDSLSAVESLQSKVVDKMENKNLFYPLSREELIESLQLDYLSGIFSPNGQLAAFCVIVSNRSSERSLASDLSLNPSEVFTFDAVAVDNDYRGRGFQRTFIDWSISLAKSTGVKHIIATVDPQNTPSERNFLSKGFHVAQTKTKYIGLTRDFLRLDL
;
A
#
# COMPACT_ATOMS: atom_id res chain seq x y z
N MET A 1 -2.33 -18.60 32.71
CA MET A 1 -3.73 -19.04 32.49
C MET A 1 -4.70 -17.96 32.98
N LYS A 2 -5.02 -16.97 32.14
CA LYS A 2 -6.11 -16.02 32.40
C LYS A 2 -7.41 -16.78 32.16
N LYS A 3 -8.23 -16.99 33.20
CA LYS A 3 -9.59 -17.51 33.04
C LYS A 3 -10.31 -16.62 32.03
N ILE A 4 -10.75 -17.23 30.93
CA ILE A 4 -11.68 -16.65 29.97
C ILE A 4 -12.89 -16.21 30.80
N LYS A 5 -13.01 -14.89 31.04
CA LYS A 5 -14.21 -14.30 31.65
C LYS A 5 -15.29 -14.37 30.58
N TYR A 6 -16.00 -15.49 30.53
CA TYR A 6 -17.28 -15.58 29.84
C TYR A 6 -18.19 -14.45 30.35
N LYS A 7 -19.11 -13.98 29.49
CA LYS A 7 -20.12 -12.91 29.65
C LYS A 7 -21.04 -12.97 30.90
N THR A 8 -20.55 -13.38 32.07
CA THR A 8 -21.30 -13.45 33.34
C THR A 8 -21.83 -12.08 33.73
N SER A 9 -21.10 -11.01 33.44
CA SER A 9 -21.56 -9.64 33.69
C SER A 9 -22.81 -9.27 32.90
N ILE A 10 -22.93 -9.70 31.63
CA ILE A 10 -24.11 -9.41 30.79
C ILE A 10 -25.30 -10.26 31.25
N SER A 11 -25.11 -11.55 31.52
CA SER A 11 -26.16 -12.41 32.08
C SER A 11 -26.65 -11.90 33.44
N ILE A 12 -25.74 -11.45 34.32
CA ILE A 12 -26.09 -10.83 35.61
C ILE A 12 -26.83 -9.51 35.39
N LEU A 13 -26.39 -8.66 34.45
CA LEU A 13 -27.04 -7.39 34.15
C LEU A 13 -28.46 -7.59 33.59
N ILE A 14 -28.68 -8.63 32.79
CA ILE A 14 -30.00 -8.99 32.25
C ILE A 14 -30.91 -9.56 33.35
N VAL A 15 -30.37 -10.39 34.23
CA VAL A 15 -31.12 -10.89 35.40
C VAL A 15 -31.54 -9.72 36.30
N ILE A 16 -30.63 -8.78 36.55
CA ILE A 16 -30.91 -7.56 37.30
C ILE A 16 -31.93 -6.69 36.55
N ALA A 17 -31.78 -6.46 35.25
CA ALA A 17 -32.72 -5.67 34.45
C ALA A 17 -34.12 -6.31 34.38
N SER A 18 -34.19 -7.64 34.29
CA SER A 18 -35.45 -8.39 34.35
C SER A 18 -36.10 -8.26 35.73
N PHE A 19 -35.30 -8.34 36.79
CA PHE A 19 -35.78 -8.15 38.16
C PHE A 19 -36.29 -6.72 38.39
N VAL A 20 -35.56 -5.71 37.89
CA VAL A 20 -35.97 -4.30 37.94
C VAL A 20 -37.24 -4.06 37.12
N LEU A 21 -37.38 -4.67 35.93
CA LEU A 21 -38.58 -4.57 35.10
C LEU A 21 -39.81 -5.16 35.81
N VAL A 22 -39.66 -6.31 36.45
CA VAL A 22 -40.73 -6.94 37.25
C VAL A 22 -41.11 -6.04 38.44
N LEU A 23 -40.12 -5.47 39.14
CA LEU A 23 -40.34 -4.53 40.25
C LEU A 23 -41.06 -3.26 39.77
N LEU A 24 -40.72 -2.76 38.59
CA LEU A 24 -41.34 -1.59 37.97
C LEU A 24 -42.80 -1.89 37.59
N CYS A 25 -43.08 -3.08 37.03
CA CYS A 25 -44.44 -3.53 36.75
C CYS A 25 -45.27 -3.63 38.03
N LEU A 26 -44.72 -4.21 39.11
CA LEU A 26 -45.37 -4.29 40.42
C LEU A 26 -45.66 -2.90 41.01
N LEU A 27 -44.69 -1.97 40.90
CA LEU A 27 -44.87 -0.58 41.32
C LEU A 27 -45.98 0.10 40.53
N ILE A 28 -46.04 -0.05 39.21
CA ILE A 28 -47.08 0.56 38.37
C ILE A 28 -48.46 0.03 38.77
N VAL A 29 -48.59 -1.27 38.98
CA VAL A 29 -49.85 -1.92 39.39
C VAL A 29 -50.29 -1.42 40.77
N GLN A 30 -49.37 -1.34 41.75
CA GLN A 30 -49.68 -0.81 43.09
C GLN A 30 -50.04 0.67 43.08
N THR A 31 -49.31 1.50 42.32
CA THR A 31 -49.48 2.96 42.33
C THR A 31 -50.77 3.38 41.62
N PHE A 32 -51.11 2.72 40.52
CA PHE A 32 -52.27 3.11 39.69
C PHE A 32 -53.54 2.29 39.96
N ARG A 33 -53.49 1.28 40.86
CA ARG A 33 -54.60 0.33 41.14
C ARG A 33 -55.28 -0.14 39.85
N THR A 34 -54.47 -0.56 38.89
CA THR A 34 -54.93 -1.04 37.59
C THR A 34 -55.89 -2.22 37.78
N GLY A 35 -57.02 -2.26 37.06
CA GLY A 35 -57.91 -3.42 37.06
C GLY A 35 -57.19 -4.68 36.56
N GLU A 36 -57.72 -5.86 36.90
CA GLU A 36 -57.09 -7.17 36.61
C GLU A 36 -56.64 -7.29 35.15
N ASP A 37 -57.47 -6.88 34.19
CA ASP A 37 -57.16 -6.94 32.76
C ASP A 37 -55.93 -6.11 32.36
N ALA A 38 -55.79 -4.91 32.94
CA ALA A 38 -54.67 -4.03 32.66
C ALA A 38 -53.36 -4.54 33.30
N THR A 39 -53.47 -5.15 34.49
CA THR A 39 -52.33 -5.81 35.14
C THR A 39 -51.80 -6.98 34.32
N VAL A 40 -52.70 -7.85 33.83
CA VAL A 40 -52.32 -8.99 32.96
C VAL A 40 -51.67 -8.49 31.68
N GLY A 41 -52.20 -7.43 31.07
CA GLY A 41 -51.61 -6.80 29.88
C GLY A 41 -50.17 -6.30 30.09
N ILE A 42 -49.89 -5.62 31.20
CA ILE A 42 -48.55 -5.09 31.53
C ILE A 42 -47.53 -6.21 31.72
N PHE A 43 -47.88 -7.24 32.49
CA PHE A 43 -46.97 -8.38 32.72
C PHE A 43 -46.73 -9.20 31.45
N SER A 44 -47.75 -9.38 30.60
CA SER A 44 -47.62 -10.06 29.32
C SER A 44 -46.65 -9.34 28.37
N LEU A 45 -46.73 -8.00 28.31
CA LEU A 45 -45.84 -7.18 27.47
C LEU A 45 -44.39 -7.22 27.98
N ALA A 46 -44.19 -7.17 29.30
CA ALA A 46 -42.87 -7.29 29.92
C ALA A 46 -42.23 -8.67 29.67
N ALA A 47 -43.02 -9.75 29.81
CA ALA A 47 -42.55 -11.12 29.53
C ALA A 47 -42.15 -11.30 28.06
N THR A 48 -42.94 -10.73 27.12
CA THR A 48 -42.65 -10.78 25.68
C THR A 48 -41.35 -10.06 25.33
N LEU A 49 -41.10 -8.89 25.94
CA LEU A 49 -39.87 -8.13 25.73
C LEU A 49 -38.64 -8.90 26.23
N ILE A 50 -38.71 -9.48 27.43
CA ILE A 50 -37.62 -10.30 28.00
C ILE A 50 -37.35 -11.52 27.11
N GLY A 51 -38.40 -12.24 26.69
CA GLY A 51 -38.27 -13.40 25.80
C GLY A 51 -37.61 -13.04 24.47
N THR A 52 -37.97 -11.89 23.89
CA THR A 52 -37.37 -11.40 22.63
C THR A 52 -35.89 -11.07 22.80
N ILE A 53 -35.49 -10.46 23.93
CA ILE A 53 -34.09 -10.18 24.26
C ILE A 53 -33.30 -11.48 24.44
N PHE A 54 -33.85 -12.49 25.14
CA PHE A 54 -33.20 -13.79 25.30
C PHE A 54 -32.98 -14.50 23.96
N ILE A 55 -34.00 -14.54 23.10
CA ILE A 55 -33.88 -15.12 21.76
C ILE A 55 -32.81 -14.38 20.95
N ALA A 56 -32.79 -13.04 20.97
CA ALA A 56 -31.78 -12.26 20.26
C ALA A 56 -30.34 -12.54 20.77
N ILE A 57 -30.17 -12.73 22.09
CA ILE A 57 -28.87 -13.07 22.69
C ILE A 57 -28.46 -14.48 22.34
N GLU A 58 -29.38 -15.44 22.37
CA GLU A 58 -29.09 -16.83 22.03
C GLU A 58 -28.74 -16.97 20.55
N LEU A 59 -29.47 -16.28 19.67
CA LEU A 59 -29.14 -16.18 18.24
C LEU A 59 -27.76 -15.56 18.03
N LYS A 60 -27.42 -14.50 18.79
CA LYS A 60 -26.10 -13.88 18.72
C LYS A 60 -24.99 -14.81 19.24
N ASN A 61 -25.17 -15.45 20.39
CA ASN A 61 -24.19 -16.38 20.95
C ASN A 61 -24.01 -17.61 20.05
N GLY A 62 -25.09 -18.15 19.50
CA GLY A 62 -25.04 -19.24 18.51
C GLY A 62 -24.28 -18.83 17.26
N SER A 63 -24.49 -17.60 16.77
CA SER A 63 -23.71 -17.03 15.67
C SER A 63 -22.22 -16.86 16.01
N GLU A 64 -21.88 -16.40 17.22
CA GLU A 64 -20.48 -16.25 17.67
C GLU A 64 -19.75 -17.60 17.77
N VAL A 65 -20.41 -18.65 18.29
CA VAL A 65 -19.86 -20.01 18.36
C VAL A 65 -19.64 -20.57 16.95
N THR A 66 -20.63 -20.43 16.07
CA THR A 66 -20.54 -20.88 14.67
C THR A 66 -19.39 -20.17 13.93
N CYS A 67 -19.22 -18.86 14.16
CA CYS A 67 -18.11 -18.11 13.58
C CYS A 67 -16.76 -18.62 14.08
N SER A 68 -16.62 -18.86 15.40
CA SER A 68 -15.39 -19.38 15.98
C SER A 68 -15.00 -20.74 15.38
N GLU A 69 -15.95 -21.67 15.23
CA GLU A 69 -15.71 -22.97 14.58
C GLU A 69 -15.31 -22.81 13.11
N MET A 70 -15.97 -21.91 12.38
CA MET A 70 -15.63 -21.61 10.98
C MET A 70 -14.20 -21.05 10.86
N LEU A 71 -13.79 -20.12 11.73
CA LEU A 71 -12.45 -19.54 11.71
C LEU A 71 -11.37 -20.58 12.07
N ILE A 72 -11.65 -21.47 13.02
CA ILE A 72 -10.76 -22.60 13.33
C ILE A 72 -10.61 -23.52 12.11
N ASN A 73 -11.72 -23.86 11.44
CA ASN A 73 -11.69 -24.70 10.24
C ASN A 73 -10.92 -24.04 9.09
N LEU A 74 -11.08 -22.72 8.89
CA LEU A 74 -10.31 -21.96 7.91
C LEU A 74 -8.81 -21.95 8.25
N ASN A 75 -8.47 -21.81 9.53
CA ASN A 75 -7.09 -21.88 9.97
C ASN A 75 -6.49 -23.27 9.74
N ASN A 76 -7.22 -24.35 10.03
CA ASN A 76 -6.76 -25.72 9.74
C ASN A 76 -6.59 -25.93 8.23
N TYR A 77 -7.57 -25.50 7.42
CA TYR A 77 -7.48 -25.54 5.96
C TYR A 77 -6.21 -24.84 5.43
N PHE A 78 -5.84 -23.70 6.02
CA PHE A 78 -4.62 -23.01 5.65
C PHE A 78 -3.36 -23.87 5.88
N HIS A 79 -3.26 -24.52 7.05
CA HIS A 79 -2.11 -25.35 7.40
C HIS A 79 -2.06 -26.68 6.67
N ASP A 80 -3.21 -27.27 6.36
CA ASP A 80 -3.32 -28.54 5.65
C ASP A 80 -3.08 -28.38 4.14
N SER A 81 -3.07 -27.13 3.63
CA SER A 81 -2.84 -26.83 2.22
C SER A 81 -1.35 -26.64 1.92
N ASP A 82 -0.73 -27.63 1.30
CA ASP A 82 0.68 -27.57 0.85
C ASP A 82 0.98 -26.31 0.02
N ARG A 83 0.02 -25.88 -0.81
CA ARG A 83 0.17 -24.71 -1.68
C ARG A 83 0.21 -23.39 -0.90
N LEU A 84 -0.65 -23.26 0.11
CA LEU A 84 -0.67 -22.07 0.97
C LEU A 84 0.56 -22.05 1.88
N MET A 85 0.91 -23.20 2.45
CA MET A 85 2.07 -23.35 3.32
C MET A 85 3.39 -23.09 2.61
N LYS A 86 3.50 -23.47 1.33
CA LYS A 86 4.69 -23.17 0.52
C LYS A 86 4.92 -21.66 0.32
N VAL A 87 3.86 -20.91 0.04
CA VAL A 87 3.94 -19.44 -0.02
C VAL A 87 4.28 -18.87 1.36
N TYR A 88 3.61 -19.36 2.40
CA TYR A 88 3.82 -18.89 3.76
C TYR A 88 5.25 -19.13 4.25
N GLU A 89 5.84 -20.29 3.96
CA GLU A 89 7.22 -20.63 4.34
C GLU A 89 8.23 -19.68 3.70
N VAL A 90 8.06 -19.36 2.41
CA VAL A 90 8.91 -18.37 1.74
C VAL A 90 8.76 -16.99 2.37
N LEU A 91 7.54 -16.57 2.68
CA LEU A 91 7.29 -15.29 3.36
C LEU A 91 7.95 -15.21 4.73
N GLU A 92 7.77 -16.25 5.56
CA GLU A 92 8.33 -16.32 6.92
C GLU A 92 9.87 -16.28 6.88
N ASN A 93 10.48 -17.11 6.02
CA ASN A 93 11.93 -17.15 5.87
C ASN A 93 12.48 -15.83 5.33
N SER A 94 11.74 -15.13 4.45
CA SER A 94 12.15 -13.82 3.95
C SER A 94 12.16 -12.76 5.06
N GLU A 95 11.16 -12.76 5.94
CA GLU A 95 11.09 -11.84 7.09
C GLU A 95 12.19 -12.13 8.12
N ILE A 96 12.43 -13.42 8.42
CA ILE A 96 13.47 -13.84 9.38
C ILE A 96 14.87 -13.45 8.89
N ASP A 97 15.16 -13.72 7.62
CA ASP A 97 16.49 -13.50 7.05
C ASP A 97 16.70 -12.04 6.62
N GLY A 98 15.62 -11.27 6.47
CA GLY A 98 15.64 -9.93 5.88
C GLY A 98 16.01 -9.92 4.39
N ASP A 99 15.82 -11.05 3.70
CA ASP A 99 16.18 -11.28 2.30
C ASP A 99 14.91 -11.57 1.49
N TYR A 100 14.57 -10.64 0.61
CA TYR A 100 13.38 -10.68 -0.23
C TYR A 100 13.70 -10.95 -1.70
N SER A 101 14.85 -11.59 -1.97
CA SER A 101 15.34 -11.84 -3.32
C SER A 101 14.44 -12.78 -4.14
N TYR A 102 14.50 -12.59 -5.47
CA TYR A 102 13.79 -13.41 -6.45
C TYR A 102 14.07 -14.91 -6.29
N ASP A 103 15.30 -15.29 -5.92
CA ASP A 103 15.73 -16.69 -5.85
C ASP A 103 14.92 -17.52 -4.83
N ARG A 104 14.35 -16.90 -3.80
CA ARG A 104 13.48 -17.59 -2.83
C ARG A 104 12.16 -18.05 -3.42
N TRP A 105 11.72 -17.39 -4.48
CA TRP A 105 10.43 -17.60 -5.11
C TRP A 105 10.50 -18.48 -6.35
N LYS A 106 11.70 -18.95 -6.73
CA LYS A 106 11.94 -19.76 -7.95
C LYS A 106 11.07 -21.02 -8.03
N ASP A 107 10.72 -21.59 -6.87
CA ASP A 107 9.95 -22.82 -6.77
C ASP A 107 8.45 -22.54 -6.53
N VAL A 108 8.04 -21.29 -6.35
CA VAL A 108 6.65 -20.88 -6.12
C VAL A 108 6.01 -20.40 -7.43
N SER A 109 4.94 -21.06 -7.83
CA SER A 109 4.17 -20.70 -9.01
C SER A 109 3.23 -19.53 -8.76
N SER A 110 2.89 -18.79 -9.83
CA SER A 110 1.92 -17.70 -9.76
C SER A 110 0.53 -18.15 -9.30
N VAL A 111 0.16 -19.40 -9.56
CA VAL A 111 -1.11 -19.99 -9.11
C VAL A 111 -1.13 -20.15 -7.59
N GLU A 112 -0.01 -20.54 -6.97
CA GLU A 112 0.08 -20.67 -5.52
C GLU A 112 -0.04 -19.29 -4.84
N VAL A 113 0.59 -18.26 -5.40
CA VAL A 113 0.45 -16.87 -4.94
C VAL A 113 -0.99 -16.37 -5.07
N ALA A 114 -1.65 -16.63 -6.21
CA ALA A 114 -3.04 -16.26 -6.41
C ALA A 114 -3.98 -16.96 -5.41
N GLN A 115 -3.75 -18.24 -5.11
CA GLN A 115 -4.52 -18.97 -4.09
C GLN A 115 -4.35 -18.38 -2.69
N TYR A 116 -3.13 -17.96 -2.36
CA TYR A 116 -2.85 -17.24 -1.11
C TYR A 116 -3.67 -15.95 -1.02
N CYS A 117 -3.72 -15.20 -2.11
CA CYS A 117 -4.52 -13.98 -2.21
C CYS A 117 -6.03 -14.25 -2.02
N THR A 118 -6.57 -15.24 -2.75
CA THR A 118 -7.98 -15.65 -2.66
C THR A 118 -8.39 -16.11 -1.26
N PHE A 119 -7.48 -16.73 -0.50
CA PHE A 119 -7.74 -17.06 0.90
C PHE A 119 -8.10 -15.81 1.71
N PHE A 120 -7.37 -14.70 1.53
CA PHE A 120 -7.65 -13.44 2.23
C PHE A 120 -8.83 -12.67 1.66
N GLU A 121 -9.13 -12.80 0.37
CA GLU A 121 -10.39 -12.28 -0.20
C GLU A 121 -11.60 -12.89 0.48
N ASN A 122 -11.57 -14.19 0.80
CA ASN A 122 -12.63 -14.83 1.56
C ASN A 122 -12.77 -14.23 2.97
N LEU A 123 -11.66 -13.89 3.65
CA LEU A 123 -11.71 -13.22 4.94
C LEU A 123 -12.33 -11.81 4.85
N TYR A 124 -12.06 -11.09 3.77
CA TYR A 124 -12.72 -9.82 3.50
C TYR A 124 -14.24 -9.99 3.38
N LEU A 125 -14.71 -11.03 2.70
CA LEU A 125 -16.14 -11.32 2.58
C LEU A 125 -16.77 -11.61 3.95
N LEU A 126 -16.10 -12.38 4.81
CA LEU A 126 -16.57 -12.65 6.17
C LEU A 126 -16.71 -11.37 6.99
N TYR A 127 -15.73 -10.48 6.91
CA TYR A 127 -15.79 -9.17 7.57
C TYR A 127 -16.92 -8.30 6.99
N ARG A 128 -17.00 -8.20 5.65
CA ARG A 128 -17.98 -7.37 4.93
C ARG A 128 -19.42 -7.77 5.22
N HIS A 129 -19.67 -9.07 5.41
CA HIS A 129 -20.99 -9.60 5.77
C HIS A 129 -21.23 -9.63 7.28
N HIS A 130 -20.35 -9.03 8.08
CA HIS A 130 -20.44 -8.98 9.55
C HIS A 130 -20.50 -10.37 10.22
N ILE A 131 -19.88 -11.38 9.58
CA ILE A 131 -19.79 -12.74 10.11
C ILE A 131 -18.64 -12.83 11.12
N ALA A 132 -17.48 -12.28 10.76
CA ALA A 132 -16.29 -12.22 11.62
C ALA A 132 -15.92 -10.77 11.93
N SER A 133 -15.53 -10.50 13.18
CA SER A 133 -14.98 -9.19 13.54
C SER A 133 -13.52 -9.06 13.08
N ILE A 134 -13.01 -7.84 12.94
CA ILE A 134 -11.59 -7.65 12.61
C ILE A 134 -10.66 -8.13 13.73
N ASP A 135 -11.12 -8.08 14.99
CA ASP A 135 -10.38 -8.60 16.14
C ASP A 135 -10.16 -10.12 16.02
N ASP A 136 -11.22 -10.87 15.67
CA ASP A 136 -11.14 -12.33 15.48
C ASP A 136 -10.23 -12.71 14.31
N LEU A 137 -10.26 -11.91 13.24
CA LEU A 137 -9.39 -12.11 12.08
C LEU A 137 -7.93 -11.78 12.42
N ASP A 138 -7.66 -10.69 13.15
CA ASP A 138 -6.29 -10.27 13.55
C ASP A 138 -5.57 -11.34 14.34
N ASP A 139 -6.28 -11.98 15.28
CA ASP A 139 -5.71 -13.00 16.17
C ASP A 139 -5.21 -14.25 15.43
N LEU A 140 -5.86 -14.64 14.34
CA LEU A 140 -5.54 -15.88 13.63
C LEU A 140 -4.71 -15.65 12.36
N PHE A 141 -5.00 -14.57 11.64
CA PHE A 141 -4.54 -14.40 10.26
C PHE A 141 -3.72 -13.13 10.03
N GLY A 142 -3.73 -12.17 10.96
CA GLY A 142 -3.16 -10.85 10.74
C GLY A 142 -1.67 -10.89 10.41
N TYR A 143 -0.88 -11.65 11.16
CA TYR A 143 0.56 -11.78 10.89
C TYR A 143 0.85 -12.30 9.47
N ARG A 144 0.17 -13.38 9.05
CA ARG A 144 0.30 -13.98 7.71
C ARG A 144 -0.16 -13.05 6.58
N PHE A 145 -1.19 -12.25 6.85
CA PHE A 145 -1.70 -11.28 5.91
C PHE A 145 -0.70 -10.16 5.66
N PHE A 146 -0.13 -9.59 6.72
CA PHE A 146 0.86 -8.52 6.59
C PHE A 146 2.18 -9.01 6.03
N LEU A 147 2.62 -10.22 6.36
CA LEU A 147 3.77 -10.84 5.71
C LEU A 147 3.59 -10.82 4.18
N PHE A 148 2.42 -11.22 3.69
CA PHE A 148 2.12 -11.23 2.27
C PHE A 148 2.02 -9.82 1.67
N MET A 149 1.20 -8.95 2.27
CA MET A 149 0.92 -7.63 1.72
C MET A 149 2.11 -6.66 1.81
N ASN A 150 3.04 -6.88 2.73
CA ASN A 150 4.23 -6.05 2.91
C ASN A 150 5.49 -6.70 2.33
N ASN A 151 5.42 -7.89 1.74
CA ASN A 151 6.58 -8.49 1.09
C ASN A 151 6.86 -7.76 -0.24
N PRO A 152 8.05 -7.15 -0.43
CA PRO A 152 8.34 -6.35 -1.61
C PRO A 152 8.32 -7.19 -2.89
N TYR A 153 8.76 -8.46 -2.86
CA TYR A 153 8.65 -9.32 -4.03
C TYR A 153 7.19 -9.55 -4.45
N ILE A 154 6.31 -9.85 -3.49
CA ILE A 154 4.87 -10.01 -3.75
C ILE A 154 4.27 -8.70 -4.28
N GLN A 155 4.62 -7.55 -3.70
CA GLN A 155 4.15 -6.26 -4.18
C GLN A 155 4.57 -6.01 -5.62
N GLU A 156 5.84 -6.17 -5.94
CA GLU A 156 6.44 -5.80 -7.21
C GLU A 156 6.04 -6.72 -8.37
N ASN A 157 5.85 -8.01 -8.08
CA ASN A 157 5.61 -9.02 -9.12
C ASN A 157 4.14 -9.46 -9.24
N TYR A 158 3.34 -9.26 -8.19
CA TYR A 158 1.95 -9.74 -8.16
C TYR A 158 0.94 -8.64 -7.86
N ILE A 159 1.09 -7.91 -6.76
CA ILE A 159 0.01 -7.03 -6.27
C ILE A 159 -0.04 -5.69 -7.01
N LEU A 160 1.08 -4.98 -7.18
CA LEU A 160 1.11 -3.68 -7.86
C LEU A 160 0.81 -3.78 -9.37
N PRO A 161 1.38 -4.73 -10.14
CA PRO A 161 1.20 -4.78 -11.60
C PRO A 161 -0.25 -4.98 -12.05
N THR A 162 -1.05 -5.73 -11.29
CA THR A 162 -2.46 -6.03 -11.57
C THR A 162 -3.34 -5.65 -10.39
N SER A 163 -3.07 -4.48 -9.81
CA SER A 163 -3.65 -4.04 -8.54
C SER A 163 -5.18 -3.96 -8.55
N SER A 164 -5.81 -3.71 -9.71
CA SER A 164 -7.27 -3.68 -9.84
C SER A 164 -7.91 -5.07 -9.70
N SER A 165 -7.12 -6.15 -9.83
CA SER A 165 -7.61 -7.51 -9.63
C SER A 165 -7.75 -7.88 -8.15
N TYR A 166 -7.14 -7.11 -7.24
CA TYR A 166 -7.05 -7.42 -5.81
C TYR A 166 -7.76 -6.39 -4.92
N VAL A 167 -8.83 -5.77 -5.42
CA VAL A 167 -9.56 -4.71 -4.71
C VAL A 167 -9.97 -5.15 -3.30
N GLN A 168 -10.51 -6.35 -3.15
CA GLN A 168 -10.98 -6.87 -1.86
C GLN A 168 -9.84 -7.01 -0.86
N VAL A 169 -8.65 -7.39 -1.32
CA VAL A 169 -7.45 -7.49 -0.50
C VAL A 169 -6.97 -6.10 -0.07
N PHE A 170 -6.99 -5.10 -0.94
CA PHE A 170 -6.70 -3.71 -0.55
C PHE A 170 -7.73 -3.14 0.42
N GLU A 171 -9.02 -3.46 0.26
CA GLU A 171 -10.07 -3.06 1.21
C GLU A 171 -9.81 -3.68 2.59
N LEU A 172 -9.54 -4.98 2.63
CA LEU A 172 -9.16 -5.69 3.85
C LEU A 172 -7.90 -5.08 4.50
N TYR A 173 -6.88 -4.76 3.69
CA TYR A 173 -5.65 -4.12 4.14
C TYR A 173 -5.89 -2.77 4.82
N LYS A 174 -6.73 -1.91 4.24
CA LYS A 174 -7.12 -0.63 4.86
C LYS A 174 -7.87 -0.81 6.18
N ILE A 175 -8.77 -1.79 6.25
CA ILE A 175 -9.51 -2.11 7.49
C ILE A 175 -8.53 -2.56 8.58
N TRP A 176 -7.61 -3.44 8.21
CA TRP A 176 -6.68 -4.07 9.14
C TRP A 176 -5.61 -3.11 9.66
N ILE A 177 -5.05 -2.24 8.80
CA ILE A 177 -4.12 -1.20 9.25
C ILE A 177 -4.78 -0.31 10.27
N ARG A 178 -5.97 0.23 9.98
CA ARG A 178 -6.68 1.13 10.90
C ARG A 178 -6.96 0.46 12.24
N HIS A 179 -7.27 -0.84 12.22
CA HIS A 179 -7.43 -1.63 13.43
C HIS A 179 -6.11 -1.70 14.23
N ARG A 180 -4.99 -2.06 13.60
CA ARG A 180 -3.69 -2.15 14.27
C ARG A 180 -3.12 -0.80 14.71
N GLU A 181 -3.32 0.27 13.94
CA GLU A 181 -2.96 1.64 14.32
C GLU A 181 -3.71 2.04 15.59
N LYS A 182 -5.02 1.77 15.66
CA LYS A 182 -5.83 2.03 16.85
C LYS A 182 -5.32 1.24 18.05
N GLU A 183 -5.06 -0.06 17.89
CA GLU A 183 -4.54 -0.91 18.97
C GLU A 183 -3.17 -0.42 19.46
N ASN A 184 -2.26 -0.13 18.54
CA ASN A 184 -0.90 0.33 18.84
C ASN A 184 -0.87 1.76 19.37
N SER A 185 -1.85 2.62 19.06
CA SER A 185 -1.94 3.98 19.62
C SER A 185 -2.18 4.03 21.14
N GLY A 186 -2.45 2.87 21.76
CA GLY A 186 -2.59 2.73 23.21
C GLY A 186 -1.29 2.99 24.00
N ALA A 187 -1.40 3.00 25.33
CA ALA A 187 -0.36 3.45 26.27
C ALA A 187 1.01 2.77 26.19
N LYS A 188 1.18 1.73 25.35
CA LYS A 188 2.45 1.03 25.14
C LYS A 188 2.90 0.95 23.69
N GLY A 189 2.20 1.46 22.68
CA GLY A 189 2.78 1.60 21.32
C GLY A 189 2.99 0.33 20.50
N TRP A 190 3.02 -0.85 21.12
CA TRP A 190 3.65 -2.06 20.58
C TRP A 190 2.80 -3.33 20.74
N GLN A 191 1.48 -3.24 20.82
CA GLN A 191 0.62 -4.42 21.07
C GLN A 191 0.58 -5.41 19.90
N ARG A 192 0.65 -4.93 18.65
CA ARG A 192 0.57 -5.76 17.43
C ARG A 192 1.65 -5.37 16.44
N HIS A 193 2.64 -6.24 16.29
CA HIS A 193 3.72 -6.06 15.33
C HIS A 193 3.22 -6.18 13.88
N ILE A 194 3.61 -5.23 13.02
CA ILE A 194 3.39 -5.27 11.57
C ILE A 194 4.71 -5.71 10.90
N PRO A 195 4.79 -6.94 10.38
CA PRO A 195 5.99 -7.42 9.69
C PRO A 195 6.26 -6.57 8.45
N SER A 196 7.54 -6.43 8.10
CA SER A 196 7.96 -5.67 6.91
C SER A 196 7.37 -4.24 6.82
N HIS A 197 7.16 -3.56 7.96
CA HIS A 197 6.47 -2.25 8.01
C HIS A 197 7.04 -1.18 7.07
N GLN A 198 8.33 -1.22 6.76
CA GLN A 198 8.99 -0.30 5.81
C GLN A 198 8.48 -0.40 4.37
N PHE A 199 7.84 -1.51 4.01
CA PHE A 199 7.28 -1.75 2.69
C PHE A 199 5.75 -1.58 2.64
N MET A 200 5.12 -1.12 3.72
CA MET A 200 3.67 -0.88 3.71
C MET A 200 3.26 0.02 2.55
N PHE A 201 2.08 -0.26 1.97
CA PHE A 201 1.51 0.63 0.95
C PHE A 201 1.33 2.04 1.53
N PRO A 202 1.78 3.08 0.80
CA PRO A 202 1.65 4.46 1.25
C PRO A 202 0.21 4.87 1.51
N GLU A 203 0.01 5.76 2.47
CA GLU A 203 -1.35 6.22 2.82
C GLU A 203 -2.05 6.88 1.62
N LYS A 204 -1.35 7.76 0.86
CA LYS A 204 -1.97 8.41 -0.31
C LYS A 204 -2.30 7.42 -1.41
N TYR A 205 -1.48 6.37 -1.60
CA TYR A 205 -1.77 5.30 -2.55
C TYR A 205 -3.12 4.64 -2.25
N LEU A 206 -3.38 4.35 -0.97
CA LEU A 206 -4.63 3.76 -0.51
C LEU A 206 -5.82 4.74 -0.56
N GLN A 207 -5.61 5.99 -0.11
CA GLN A 207 -6.65 7.02 -0.06
C GLN A 207 -7.13 7.43 -1.45
N ASN A 208 -6.19 7.68 -2.37
CA ASN A 208 -6.47 8.05 -3.76
C ASN A 208 -6.91 6.86 -4.62
N ARG A 209 -6.95 5.66 -4.03
CA ARG A 209 -7.30 4.39 -4.69
C ARG A 209 -6.48 4.14 -5.95
N LEU A 210 -5.18 4.42 -5.90
CA LEU A 210 -4.29 4.24 -7.06
C LEU A 210 -4.26 2.80 -7.56
N TYR A 211 -4.50 1.83 -6.67
CA TYR A 211 -4.68 0.40 -7.01
C TYR A 211 -5.87 0.11 -7.93
N LEU A 212 -6.75 1.07 -8.22
CA LEU A 212 -7.84 0.91 -9.20
C LEU A 212 -7.42 1.32 -10.63
N PHE A 213 -6.22 1.88 -10.80
CA PHE A 213 -5.78 2.47 -12.07
C PHE A 213 -4.69 1.63 -12.75
N ASP A 214 -4.91 0.33 -13.00
CA ASP A 214 -3.93 -0.49 -13.71
C ASP A 214 -4.04 -0.36 -15.25
N TYR A 215 -3.06 0.29 -15.87
CA TYR A 215 -2.99 0.45 -17.33
C TYR A 215 -2.40 -0.80 -18.04
N GLY A 216 -2.24 -1.90 -17.31
CA GLY A 216 -1.62 -3.13 -17.78
C GLY A 216 -0.08 -3.11 -17.77
N ILE A 217 0.52 -4.29 -17.96
CA ILE A 217 1.97 -4.51 -17.90
C ILE A 217 2.65 -4.51 -19.28
N SER A 218 1.93 -4.19 -20.36
CA SER A 218 2.39 -4.38 -21.74
C SER A 218 3.63 -3.57 -22.12
N GLU A 219 3.83 -2.43 -21.46
CA GLU A 219 4.99 -1.57 -21.68
C GLU A 219 6.15 -1.87 -20.70
N TYR A 220 5.98 -2.79 -19.75
CA TYR A 220 7.03 -3.13 -18.79
C TYR A 220 8.19 -3.84 -19.49
N ASN A 221 9.42 -3.46 -19.14
CA ASN A 221 10.66 -4.00 -19.71
C ASN A 221 10.81 -3.86 -21.23
N LYS A 222 9.93 -3.11 -21.89
CA LYS A 222 10.03 -2.83 -23.32
C LYS A 222 11.35 -2.11 -23.60
N VAL A 223 12.14 -2.69 -24.50
CA VAL A 223 13.41 -2.11 -24.93
C VAL A 223 13.13 -0.81 -25.68
N ILE A 224 13.77 0.27 -25.22
CA ILE A 224 13.71 1.60 -25.82
C ILE A 224 14.87 1.76 -26.82
N SER A 225 16.07 1.37 -26.43
CA SER A 225 17.26 1.44 -27.28
C SER A 225 18.37 0.52 -26.78
N GLU A 226 19.17 0.01 -27.72
CA GLU A 226 20.47 -0.58 -27.42
C GLU A 226 21.53 0.53 -27.40
N LEU A 227 22.43 0.45 -26.43
CA LEU A 227 23.49 1.43 -26.18
C LEU A 227 24.87 0.78 -26.39
N PRO A 228 25.94 1.58 -26.58
CA PRO A 228 27.30 1.07 -26.70
C PRO A 228 27.70 0.17 -25.52
N ASP A 229 28.69 -0.70 -25.75
CA ASP A 229 29.22 -1.66 -24.77
C ASP A 229 28.20 -2.69 -24.25
N GLY A 230 27.09 -2.90 -24.98
CA GLY A 230 26.07 -3.90 -24.65
C GLY A 230 25.10 -3.48 -23.54
N PHE A 231 25.01 -2.18 -23.25
CA PHE A 231 23.98 -1.65 -22.35
C PHE A 231 22.64 -1.57 -23.08
N THR A 232 21.54 -1.74 -22.34
CA THR A 232 20.19 -1.66 -22.92
C THR A 232 19.31 -0.74 -22.10
N MET A 233 18.65 0.21 -22.75
CA MET A 233 17.64 1.06 -22.13
C MET A 233 16.26 0.44 -22.25
N LYS A 234 15.52 0.35 -21.14
CA LYS A 234 14.17 -0.23 -21.07
C LYS A 234 13.20 0.66 -20.31
N ARG A 235 11.91 0.54 -20.62
CA ARG A 235 10.84 1.01 -19.74
C ARG A 235 10.85 0.20 -18.44
N LEU A 236 10.72 0.88 -17.31
CA LEU A 236 10.67 0.21 -16.01
C LEU A 236 9.23 -0.03 -15.56
N GLY A 237 9.01 -1.19 -14.94
CA GLY A 237 7.75 -1.55 -14.27
C GLY A 237 7.95 -1.70 -12.76
N PHE A 238 6.91 -2.18 -12.08
CA PHE A 238 6.96 -2.43 -10.63
C PHE A 238 8.01 -3.45 -10.21
N ASP A 239 8.35 -4.41 -11.08
CA ASP A 239 9.42 -5.38 -10.90
C ASP A 239 10.82 -4.77 -10.76
N SER A 240 10.96 -3.48 -11.06
CA SER A 240 12.20 -2.71 -10.93
C SER A 240 12.22 -1.80 -9.71
N LEU A 241 11.16 -1.76 -8.89
CA LEU A 241 11.02 -0.80 -7.77
C LEU A 241 12.15 -0.95 -6.75
N SER A 242 12.41 -2.17 -6.25
CA SER A 242 13.50 -2.42 -5.31
C SER A 242 14.88 -2.09 -5.91
N ALA A 243 15.07 -2.35 -7.21
CA ALA A 243 16.33 -2.04 -7.91
C ALA A 243 16.56 -0.52 -8.02
N VAL A 244 15.50 0.24 -8.31
CA VAL A 244 15.52 1.71 -8.36
C VAL A 244 15.82 2.30 -6.99
N GLU A 245 15.13 1.83 -5.93
CA GLU A 245 15.36 2.26 -4.54
C GLU A 245 16.81 2.00 -4.09
N SER A 246 17.33 0.81 -4.42
CA SER A 246 18.70 0.42 -4.10
C SER A 246 19.72 1.28 -4.84
N LEU A 247 19.49 1.54 -6.13
CA LEU A 247 20.38 2.36 -6.94
C LEU A 247 20.44 3.81 -6.46
N GLN A 248 19.30 4.46 -6.20
CA GLN A 248 19.31 5.84 -5.69
C GLN A 248 19.98 5.93 -4.31
N SER A 249 19.78 4.93 -3.44
CA SER A 249 20.42 4.89 -2.12
C SER A 249 21.93 4.75 -2.25
N LYS A 250 22.39 3.83 -3.12
CA LYS A 250 23.82 3.66 -3.46
C LYS A 250 24.44 4.96 -3.99
N VAL A 251 23.71 5.70 -4.83
CA VAL A 251 24.19 6.99 -5.37
C VAL A 251 24.30 8.04 -4.27
N VAL A 252 23.25 8.22 -3.46
CA VAL A 252 23.21 9.22 -2.36
C VAL A 252 24.28 8.94 -1.31
N ASP A 253 24.50 7.68 -0.94
CA ASP A 253 25.46 7.30 0.09
C ASP A 253 26.92 7.58 -0.32
N LYS A 254 27.21 7.52 -1.63
CA LYS A 254 28.54 7.83 -2.17
C LYS A 254 28.73 9.33 -2.51
N MET A 255 27.73 10.18 -2.31
CA MET A 255 27.83 11.62 -2.61
C MET A 255 28.39 12.40 -1.42
N GLU A 256 29.45 13.18 -1.67
CA GLU A 256 30.03 14.09 -0.67
C GLU A 256 29.02 15.16 -0.25
N ASN A 257 28.30 15.74 -1.21
CA ASN A 257 27.24 16.72 -0.97
C ASN A 257 25.87 16.13 -1.33
N LYS A 258 25.13 15.70 -0.31
CA LYS A 258 23.76 15.14 -0.46
C LYS A 258 22.73 16.18 -0.94
N ASN A 259 23.03 17.47 -0.86
CA ASN A 259 22.10 18.50 -1.38
C ASN A 259 22.05 18.51 -2.92
N LEU A 260 22.99 17.86 -3.62
CA LEU A 260 23.02 17.87 -5.09
C LEU A 260 21.96 16.97 -5.74
N PHE A 261 21.39 16.02 -5.00
CA PHE A 261 20.35 15.10 -5.48
C PHE A 261 19.41 14.71 -4.34
N TYR A 262 18.11 14.88 -4.55
CA TYR A 262 17.10 14.51 -3.59
C TYR A 262 16.41 13.21 -4.07
N PRO A 263 16.61 12.07 -3.40
CA PRO A 263 16.03 10.80 -3.84
C PRO A 263 14.51 10.81 -3.69
N LEU A 264 13.83 10.01 -4.52
CA LEU A 264 12.38 9.84 -4.42
C LEU A 264 12.04 8.88 -3.28
N SER A 265 10.98 9.17 -2.53
CA SER A 265 10.45 8.21 -1.57
C SER A 265 9.81 6.99 -2.28
N ARG A 266 9.60 5.90 -1.54
CA ARG A 266 8.88 4.72 -2.04
C ARG A 266 7.50 5.07 -2.56
N GLU A 267 6.78 5.94 -1.84
CA GLU A 267 5.46 6.44 -2.23
C GLU A 267 5.47 7.10 -3.60
N GLU A 268 6.44 7.97 -3.78
CA GLU A 268 6.67 8.72 -5.01
C GLU A 268 7.06 7.82 -6.18
N LEU A 269 7.87 6.79 -5.95
CA LEU A 269 8.23 5.80 -6.96
C LEU A 269 7.03 4.95 -7.37
N ILE A 270 6.23 4.47 -6.42
CA ILE A 270 5.01 3.70 -6.71
C ILE A 270 4.02 4.54 -7.51
N GLU A 271 3.78 5.80 -7.11
CA GLU A 271 2.92 6.72 -7.86
C GLU A 271 3.43 6.93 -9.29
N SER A 272 4.74 7.15 -9.45
CA SER A 272 5.33 7.41 -10.76
C SER A 272 5.32 6.17 -11.66
N LEU A 273 5.56 4.97 -11.12
CA LEU A 273 5.46 3.72 -11.87
C LEU A 273 4.03 3.44 -12.36
N GLN A 274 3.04 3.92 -11.63
CA GLN A 274 1.63 3.78 -12.01
C GLN A 274 1.20 4.79 -13.07
N LEU A 275 1.66 6.04 -12.98
CA LEU A 275 1.05 7.17 -13.68
C LEU A 275 1.99 7.93 -14.62
N ASP A 276 3.30 7.67 -14.58
CA ASP A 276 4.34 8.46 -15.23
C ASP A 276 5.29 7.59 -16.07
N TYR A 277 6.37 8.20 -16.58
CA TYR A 277 7.33 7.53 -17.44
C TYR A 277 8.65 7.26 -16.72
N LEU A 278 8.91 5.99 -16.38
CA LEU A 278 10.21 5.54 -15.88
C LEU A 278 10.96 4.70 -16.90
N SER A 279 12.26 4.96 -16.98
CA SER A 279 13.17 4.19 -17.84
C SER A 279 14.49 3.95 -17.13
N GLY A 280 15.10 2.81 -17.40
CA GLY A 280 16.35 2.38 -16.82
C GLY A 280 17.32 1.90 -17.89
N ILE A 281 18.61 2.01 -17.60
CA ILE A 281 19.69 1.48 -18.41
C ILE A 281 20.30 0.32 -17.65
N PHE A 282 20.29 -0.85 -18.28
CA PHE A 282 20.84 -2.08 -17.74
C PHE A 282 22.20 -2.36 -18.38
N SER A 283 23.15 -2.81 -17.57
CA SER A 283 24.45 -3.32 -18.04
C SER A 283 24.31 -4.70 -18.70
N PRO A 284 25.33 -5.18 -19.44
CA PRO A 284 25.30 -6.49 -20.10
C PRO A 284 25.03 -7.68 -19.16
N ASN A 285 25.34 -7.54 -17.87
CA ASN A 285 25.08 -8.53 -16.83
C ASN A 285 23.70 -8.39 -16.16
N GLY A 286 22.82 -7.50 -16.67
CA GLY A 286 21.45 -7.32 -16.19
C GLY A 286 21.30 -6.41 -14.97
N GLN A 287 22.35 -5.71 -14.53
CA GLN A 287 22.25 -4.78 -13.39
C GLN A 287 21.72 -3.40 -13.84
N LEU A 288 20.86 -2.79 -13.03
CA LEU A 288 20.39 -1.42 -13.26
C LEU A 288 21.54 -0.43 -13.01
N ALA A 289 22.08 0.16 -14.07
CA ALA A 289 23.20 1.09 -14.01
C ALA A 289 22.75 2.56 -13.85
N ALA A 290 21.57 2.89 -14.39
CA ALA A 290 20.98 4.21 -14.29
C ALA A 290 19.46 4.17 -14.45
N PHE A 291 18.74 5.14 -13.89
CA PHE A 291 17.31 5.33 -14.17
C PHE A 291 16.96 6.81 -14.27
N CYS A 292 15.81 7.09 -14.87
CA CYS A 292 15.17 8.41 -14.81
C CYS A 292 13.66 8.30 -14.65
N VAL A 293 13.06 9.38 -14.15
CA VAL A 293 11.62 9.57 -13.95
C VAL A 293 11.17 10.83 -14.66
N ILE A 294 10.17 10.70 -15.55
CA ILE A 294 9.52 11.82 -16.23
C ILE A 294 8.06 11.87 -15.80
N VAL A 295 7.70 12.89 -15.02
CA VAL A 295 6.33 13.14 -14.56
C VAL A 295 5.55 13.88 -15.65
N SER A 296 4.33 13.41 -15.94
CA SER A 296 3.51 13.86 -17.07
C SER A 296 2.11 14.29 -16.62
N ASN A 297 1.60 15.41 -17.15
CA ASN A 297 0.21 15.85 -16.98
C ASN A 297 -0.28 15.82 -15.52
N ARG A 298 0.56 16.29 -14.60
CA ARG A 298 0.33 16.22 -13.15
C ARG A 298 0.07 17.61 -12.57
N SER A 299 -1.02 17.75 -11.82
CA SER A 299 -1.39 19.02 -11.15
C SER A 299 -0.90 19.12 -9.70
N SER A 300 -0.21 18.11 -9.18
CA SER A 300 0.41 18.12 -7.84
C SER A 300 1.82 18.72 -7.87
N GLU A 301 2.44 18.89 -6.70
CA GLU A 301 3.81 19.42 -6.52
C GLU A 301 4.91 18.60 -7.24
N ARG A 302 4.57 17.38 -7.65
CA ARG A 302 5.40 16.50 -8.49
C ARG A 302 5.65 17.04 -9.89
N SER A 303 4.84 17.98 -10.34
CA SER A 303 5.05 18.70 -11.60
C SER A 303 5.63 20.09 -11.35
N LEU A 304 6.55 20.50 -12.21
CA LEU A 304 7.11 21.85 -12.25
C LEU A 304 6.28 22.81 -13.12
N ALA A 305 5.11 22.39 -13.60
CA ALA A 305 4.27 23.23 -14.47
C ALA A 305 3.79 24.50 -13.74
N SER A 306 3.24 24.34 -12.53
CA SER A 306 2.76 25.47 -11.71
C SER A 306 3.89 26.41 -11.30
N ASP A 307 5.10 25.87 -11.12
CA ASP A 307 6.30 26.62 -10.75
C ASP A 307 6.68 27.69 -11.79
N LEU A 308 6.31 27.48 -13.06
CA LEU A 308 6.54 28.39 -14.18
C LEU A 308 5.23 28.94 -14.80
N SER A 309 4.09 28.82 -14.10
CA SER A 309 2.76 29.24 -14.58
C SER A 309 2.35 28.61 -15.93
N LEU A 310 2.69 27.34 -16.14
CA LEU A 310 2.35 26.57 -17.34
C LEU A 310 1.21 25.58 -17.08
N ASN A 311 0.56 25.13 -18.16
CA ASN A 311 -0.47 24.10 -18.09
C ASN A 311 0.19 22.72 -17.89
N PRO A 312 -0.20 21.93 -16.87
CA PRO A 312 0.33 20.58 -16.64
C PRO A 312 0.30 19.66 -17.86
N SER A 313 -0.73 19.75 -18.70
CA SER A 313 -0.88 18.90 -19.89
C SER A 313 0.15 19.20 -20.98
N GLU A 314 0.82 20.35 -20.94
CA GLU A 314 1.81 20.78 -21.91
C GLU A 314 3.25 20.58 -21.42
N VAL A 315 3.42 19.98 -20.23
CA VAL A 315 4.70 19.92 -19.51
C VAL A 315 5.05 18.48 -19.16
N PHE A 316 6.30 18.12 -19.45
CA PHE A 316 7.01 17.03 -18.78
C PHE A 316 7.95 17.59 -17.73
N THR A 317 7.92 17.01 -16.53
CA THR A 317 8.89 17.25 -15.49
C THR A 317 9.91 16.12 -15.50
N PHE A 318 11.16 16.44 -15.83
CA PHE A 318 12.30 15.54 -15.67
C PHE A 318 12.68 15.55 -14.19
N ASP A 319 12.12 14.62 -13.44
CA ASP A 319 12.00 14.71 -11.99
C ASP A 319 13.22 14.14 -11.26
N ALA A 320 13.67 12.96 -11.68
CA ALA A 320 14.84 12.31 -11.09
C ALA A 320 15.69 11.62 -12.15
N VAL A 321 17.00 11.61 -11.93
CA VAL A 321 17.95 10.75 -12.62
C VAL A 321 19.06 10.36 -11.67
N ALA A 322 19.35 9.06 -11.63
CA ALA A 322 20.48 8.52 -10.89
C ALA A 322 21.33 7.67 -11.83
N VAL A 323 22.65 7.85 -11.76
CA VAL A 323 23.63 7.05 -12.49
C VAL A 323 24.62 6.53 -11.46
N ASP A 324 24.76 5.21 -11.38
CA ASP A 324 25.73 4.58 -10.51
C ASP A 324 27.14 5.06 -10.84
N ASN A 325 27.93 5.34 -9.79
CA ASN A 325 29.27 5.89 -9.87
C ASN A 325 30.18 5.05 -10.79
N ASP A 326 30.01 3.74 -10.79
CA ASP A 326 30.83 2.80 -11.56
C ASP A 326 30.57 2.92 -13.08
N TYR A 327 29.48 3.58 -13.48
CA TYR A 327 29.07 3.78 -14.87
C TYR A 327 29.01 5.26 -15.29
N ARG A 328 29.53 6.19 -14.47
CA ARG A 328 29.60 7.62 -14.81
C ARG A 328 30.51 7.87 -16.02
N GLY A 329 30.31 9.01 -16.68
CA GLY A 329 31.08 9.40 -17.87
C GLY A 329 30.58 8.79 -19.19
N ARG A 330 29.65 7.82 -19.14
CA ARG A 330 29.08 7.16 -20.33
C ARG A 330 27.98 7.95 -21.05
N GLY A 331 27.61 9.11 -20.53
CA GLY A 331 26.58 9.97 -21.14
C GLY A 331 25.13 9.54 -20.88
N PHE A 332 24.87 8.60 -19.97
CA PHE A 332 23.53 8.07 -19.69
C PHE A 332 22.47 9.12 -19.34
N GLN A 333 22.83 10.17 -18.59
CA GLN A 333 21.89 11.28 -18.36
C GLN A 333 21.49 11.97 -19.68
N ARG A 334 22.43 12.19 -20.60
CA ARG A 334 22.12 12.77 -21.91
C ARG A 334 21.24 11.85 -22.74
N THR A 335 21.45 10.53 -22.65
CA THR A 335 20.57 9.53 -23.26
C THR A 335 19.14 9.67 -22.75
N PHE A 336 18.94 9.81 -21.43
CA PHE A 336 17.61 10.04 -20.87
C PHE A 336 16.98 11.36 -21.30
N ILE A 337 17.78 12.44 -21.42
CA ILE A 337 17.30 13.73 -21.93
C ILE A 337 16.87 13.61 -23.41
N ASP A 338 17.66 12.94 -24.26
CA ASP A 338 17.30 12.71 -25.66
C ASP A 338 16.02 11.87 -25.80
N TRP A 339 15.88 10.87 -24.93
CA TRP A 339 14.66 10.07 -24.86
C TRP A 339 13.45 10.90 -24.41
N SER A 340 13.57 11.74 -23.38
CA SER A 340 12.45 12.57 -22.91
C SER A 340 12.01 13.59 -23.95
N ILE A 341 12.94 14.15 -24.73
CA ILE A 341 12.65 15.02 -25.89
C ILE A 341 11.86 14.25 -26.95
N SER A 342 12.30 13.04 -27.28
CA SER A 342 11.64 12.20 -28.29
C SER A 342 10.23 11.80 -27.82
N LEU A 343 10.09 11.45 -26.55
CA LEU A 343 8.80 11.14 -25.92
C LEU A 343 7.87 12.35 -25.98
N ALA A 344 8.33 13.53 -25.58
CA ALA A 344 7.52 14.75 -25.54
C ALA A 344 7.00 15.14 -26.94
N LYS A 345 7.85 15.01 -27.97
CA LYS A 345 7.43 15.22 -29.37
C LYS A 345 6.35 14.23 -29.80
N SER A 346 6.45 12.96 -29.39
CA SER A 346 5.46 11.93 -29.74
C SER A 346 4.11 12.11 -29.02
N THR A 347 4.10 12.75 -27.85
CA THR A 347 2.89 12.98 -27.04
C THR A 347 2.32 14.39 -27.19
N GLY A 348 2.95 15.26 -27.99
CA GLY A 348 2.50 16.65 -28.20
C GLY A 348 2.77 17.59 -27.03
N VAL A 349 3.66 17.20 -26.12
CA VAL A 349 4.10 18.04 -24.99
C VAL A 349 5.01 19.15 -25.50
N LYS A 350 4.83 20.36 -24.96
CA LYS A 350 5.49 21.58 -25.46
C LYS A 350 6.75 21.94 -24.69
N HIS A 351 6.82 21.54 -23.42
CA HIS A 351 7.89 21.95 -22.52
C HIS A 351 8.43 20.76 -21.72
N ILE A 352 9.75 20.71 -21.56
CA ILE A 352 10.40 19.84 -20.57
C ILE A 352 11.07 20.72 -19.55
N ILE A 353 10.81 20.45 -18.26
CA ILE A 353 11.34 21.22 -17.14
C ILE A 353 12.09 20.28 -16.21
N ALA A 354 13.24 20.71 -15.72
CA ALA A 354 14.01 20.01 -14.70
C ALA A 354 14.44 20.99 -13.60
N THR A 355 14.68 20.48 -12.40
CA THR A 355 15.40 21.23 -11.36
C THR A 355 16.80 20.67 -11.19
N VAL A 356 17.78 21.55 -11.05
CA VAL A 356 19.18 21.17 -10.77
C VAL A 356 19.71 22.03 -9.64
N ASP A 357 20.51 21.45 -8.75
CA ASP A 357 21.29 22.26 -7.79
C ASP A 357 22.32 23.09 -8.57
N PRO A 358 22.42 24.42 -8.38
CA PRO A 358 23.39 25.25 -9.12
C PRO A 358 24.85 24.79 -9.00
N GLN A 359 25.20 24.03 -7.95
CA GLN A 359 26.53 23.45 -7.76
C GLN A 359 26.71 22.09 -8.48
N ASN A 360 25.64 21.51 -9.02
CA ASN A 360 25.68 20.25 -9.77
C ASN A 360 26.03 20.51 -11.26
N THR A 361 27.23 21.05 -11.48
CA THR A 361 27.77 21.41 -12.79
C THR A 361 27.69 20.27 -13.83
N PRO A 362 27.94 18.98 -13.49
CA PRO A 362 27.81 17.90 -14.47
C PRO A 362 26.39 17.74 -15.00
N SER A 363 25.38 17.81 -14.12
CA SER A 363 23.97 17.68 -14.50
C SER A 363 23.50 18.88 -15.31
N GLU A 364 23.80 20.09 -14.83
CA GLU A 364 23.44 21.34 -15.51
C GLU A 364 24.03 21.37 -16.92
N ARG A 365 25.32 21.08 -17.09
CA ARG A 365 25.99 21.03 -18.39
C ARG A 365 25.29 20.06 -19.35
N ASN A 366 24.83 18.91 -18.88
CA ASN A 366 24.14 17.94 -19.72
C ASN A 366 22.82 18.50 -20.27
N PHE A 367 22.01 19.15 -19.43
CA PHE A 367 20.78 19.82 -19.87
C PHE A 367 21.07 20.97 -20.84
N LEU A 368 21.99 21.89 -20.49
CA LEU A 368 22.35 23.03 -21.35
C LEU A 368 22.87 22.57 -22.72
N SER A 369 23.65 21.48 -22.77
CA SER A 369 24.14 20.91 -24.04
C SER A 369 23.04 20.39 -24.97
N LYS A 370 21.83 20.18 -24.44
CA LYS A 370 20.64 19.73 -25.16
C LYS A 370 19.64 20.86 -25.44
N GLY A 371 20.05 22.11 -25.23
CA GLY A 371 19.25 23.30 -25.55
C GLY A 371 18.34 23.79 -24.42
N PHE A 372 18.45 23.21 -23.22
CA PHE A 372 17.77 23.78 -22.05
C PHE A 372 18.41 25.13 -21.69
N HIS A 373 17.62 26.02 -21.10
CA HIS A 373 18.10 27.28 -20.53
C HIS A 373 17.58 27.44 -19.09
N VAL A 374 18.29 28.22 -18.27
CA VAL A 374 17.82 28.57 -16.91
C VAL A 374 16.66 29.56 -17.03
N ALA A 375 15.45 29.12 -16.71
CA ALA A 375 14.26 29.97 -16.73
C ALA A 375 14.12 30.79 -15.45
N GLN A 376 14.45 30.19 -14.30
CA GLN A 376 14.39 30.85 -12.98
C GLN A 376 15.27 30.11 -11.96
N THR A 377 15.79 30.82 -10.97
CA THR A 377 16.42 30.24 -9.77
C THR A 377 15.55 30.53 -8.56
N LYS A 378 15.14 29.51 -7.81
CA LYS A 378 14.33 29.69 -6.60
C LYS A 378 14.56 28.58 -5.57
N THR A 379 14.06 28.80 -4.37
CA THR A 379 14.05 27.78 -3.32
C THR A 379 12.98 26.72 -3.59
N LYS A 380 13.35 25.44 -3.56
CA LYS A 380 12.45 24.29 -3.65
C LYS A 380 12.93 23.18 -2.72
N TYR A 381 12.06 22.19 -2.45
CA TYR A 381 12.29 21.14 -1.46
C TYR A 381 12.49 21.76 -0.06
N ILE A 382 13.29 21.13 0.80
CA ILE A 382 13.55 21.57 2.19
C ILE A 382 14.52 22.77 2.21
N GLY A 383 14.11 23.88 1.59
CA GLY A 383 14.85 25.15 1.61
C GLY A 383 16.06 25.23 0.66
N LEU A 384 16.19 24.34 -0.31
CA LEU A 384 17.35 24.28 -1.20
C LEU A 384 17.17 25.16 -2.44
N THR A 385 18.22 25.86 -2.84
CA THR A 385 18.23 26.62 -4.10
C THR A 385 18.30 25.68 -5.29
N ARG A 386 17.46 25.91 -6.30
CA ARG A 386 17.38 25.13 -7.53
C ARG A 386 17.26 26.05 -8.75
N ASP A 387 18.01 25.70 -9.78
CA ASP A 387 17.81 26.25 -11.12
C ASP A 387 16.75 25.43 -11.83
N PHE A 388 15.75 26.14 -12.35
CA PHE A 388 14.67 25.59 -13.17
C PHE A 388 15.12 25.67 -14.61
N LEU A 389 15.55 24.53 -15.14
CA LEU A 389 15.98 24.39 -16.52
C LEU A 389 14.77 24.06 -17.39
N ARG A 390 14.59 24.78 -18.49
CA ARG A 390 13.47 24.63 -19.40
C ARG A 390 13.96 24.41 -20.83
N LEU A 391 13.30 23.50 -21.53
CA LEU A 391 13.38 23.33 -22.97
C LEU A 391 12.00 23.53 -23.57
N ASP A 392 11.93 24.33 -24.64
CA ASP A 392 10.76 24.52 -25.48
C ASP A 392 10.93 23.68 -26.76
N LEU A 393 9.89 22.92 -27.14
CA LEU A 393 9.94 21.91 -28.21
C LEU A 393 9.34 22.34 -29.55
#